data_AF-A0AAV3T608-F1
#
_entry.id   AF-A0AAV3T608-F1
#
_cell.length_a   1.000
_cell.length_b   1.000
_cell.length_c   1.000
_cell.angle_alpha   90.00
_cell.angle_beta   90.00
_cell.angle_gamma   90.00
#
_symmetry.space_group_name_H-M   'P 1'
#
loop_
_entity.id
_entity.type
_entity.pdbx_description
1 polymer ?
#
loop_
_entity_poly.entity_id
_entity_poly.type
_entity_poly.pdbx_seq_one_letter_code
_entity_poly.pdbx_strand_id
1 'polypeptide(L)'
;MKRSPALLLSLLLGIGLFAYPLASPVPEPSEELELTVEPAPENRNFTADREYRQLSADARAFFDAAAPNGTATRSLGEAPEPWATQANESQRGAATSDVVEKDGQLYLVFPVRWMPGIDPVKLLSRFGSLAAGICLVTYVGYRQFVGE
;
A
#
# COMPACT_ATOMS: atom_id res chain seq x y z
N MET A 1 -33.59 -32.36 24.72
CA MET A 1 -33.04 -30.97 24.64
C MET A 1 -33.51 -30.32 23.34
N LYS A 2 -34.39 -29.31 23.39
CA LYS A 2 -34.75 -28.53 22.19
C LYS A 2 -33.56 -27.61 21.87
N ARG A 3 -32.87 -27.83 20.74
CA ARG A 3 -31.78 -26.97 20.29
C ARG A 3 -32.37 -25.59 19.96
N SER A 4 -32.01 -24.56 20.73
CA SER A 4 -32.46 -23.20 20.47
C SER A 4 -31.85 -22.70 19.16
N PRO A 5 -32.66 -22.24 18.18
CA PRO A 5 -32.15 -21.74 16.90
C PRO A 5 -31.21 -20.55 17.08
N ALA A 6 -31.40 -19.75 18.14
CA ALA A 6 -30.51 -18.64 18.47
C ALA A 6 -29.09 -19.09 18.87
N LEU A 7 -28.96 -20.18 19.64
CA LEU A 7 -27.66 -20.73 20.02
C LEU A 7 -26.92 -21.33 18.82
N LEU A 8 -27.65 -21.94 17.89
CA LEU A 8 -27.10 -22.50 16.68
C LEU A 8 -26.60 -21.41 15.72
N LEU A 9 -27.36 -20.31 15.60
CA LEU A 9 -26.95 -19.13 14.83
C LEU A 9 -25.68 -18.49 15.42
N SER A 10 -25.62 -18.30 16.74
CA SER A 10 -24.44 -17.73 17.41
C SER A 10 -23.20 -18.59 17.25
N LEU A 11 -23.34 -19.92 17.25
CA LEU A 11 -22.24 -20.85 17.02
C LEU A 11 -21.71 -20.74 15.57
N LEU A 12 -22.61 -20.71 14.58
CA LEU A 12 -22.24 -20.56 13.17
C LEU A 12 -21.55 -19.22 12.91
N LEU A 13 -22.07 -18.13 13.51
CA LEU A 13 -21.43 -16.81 13.46
C LEU A 13 -20.05 -16.82 14.12
N GLY A 14 -19.92 -17.46 15.29
CA GLY A 14 -18.65 -17.57 16.00
C GLY A 14 -17.58 -18.31 15.20
N ILE A 15 -17.95 -19.45 14.60
CA ILE A 15 -17.06 -20.22 13.72
C ILE A 15 -16.70 -19.41 12.47
N GLY A 16 -17.67 -18.73 11.85
CA GLY A 16 -17.43 -17.90 10.67
C GLY A 16 -16.46 -16.75 10.94
N LEU A 17 -16.64 -16.03 12.04
CA LEU A 17 -15.78 -14.91 12.45
C LEU A 17 -14.36 -15.35 12.82
N PHE A 18 -14.22 -16.57 13.37
CA PHE A 18 -12.94 -17.19 13.66
C PHE A 18 -12.23 -17.71 12.40
N ALA A 19 -12.96 -18.33 11.48
CA ALA A 19 -12.42 -18.90 10.25
C ALA A 19 -12.09 -17.83 9.19
N TYR A 20 -12.79 -16.68 9.19
CA TYR A 20 -12.56 -15.58 8.25
C TYR A 20 -11.10 -15.11 8.16
N PRO A 21 -10.41 -14.77 9.26
CA PRO A 21 -9.01 -14.35 9.19
C PRO A 21 -8.04 -15.48 8.81
N LEU A 22 -8.43 -16.75 8.97
CA LEU A 22 -7.64 -17.93 8.60
C LEU A 22 -7.77 -18.27 7.11
N ALA A 23 -8.97 -18.11 6.55
CA ALA A 23 -9.27 -18.45 5.16
C ALA A 23 -9.06 -17.29 4.19
N SER A 24 -9.12 -16.04 4.66
CA SER A 24 -8.83 -14.88 3.80
C SER A 24 -7.32 -14.63 3.71
N PRO A 25 -6.73 -14.59 2.50
CA PRO A 25 -5.34 -14.15 2.35
C PRO A 25 -5.20 -12.71 2.85
N VAL A 26 -4.07 -12.40 3.49
CA VAL A 26 -3.73 -11.01 3.81
C VAL A 26 -3.67 -10.26 2.48
N PRO A 27 -4.38 -9.14 2.29
CA PRO A 27 -4.17 -8.32 1.11
C PRO A 27 -2.71 -7.87 1.13
N GLU A 28 -1.90 -8.40 0.22
CA GLU A 28 -0.53 -7.94 0.09
C GLU A 28 -0.57 -6.45 -0.24
N PRO A 29 0.22 -5.61 0.46
CA PRO A 29 0.35 -4.23 0.07
C PRO A 29 0.91 -4.20 -1.35
N SER A 30 0.16 -3.60 -2.27
CA SER A 30 0.65 -3.38 -3.64
C SER A 30 1.89 -2.52 -3.56
N GLU A 31 2.94 -2.89 -4.29
CA GLU A 31 4.14 -2.07 -4.39
C GLU A 31 3.80 -0.71 -4.98
N GLU A 32 4.42 0.32 -4.42
CA GLU A 32 4.23 1.70 -4.81
C GLU A 32 5.55 2.30 -5.31
N LEU A 33 5.42 3.12 -6.33
CA LEU A 33 6.47 3.99 -6.82
C LEU A 33 6.25 5.38 -6.22
N GLU A 34 7.23 5.84 -5.45
CA GLU A 34 7.34 7.20 -4.97
C GLU A 34 8.28 7.97 -5.88
N LEU A 35 7.83 9.10 -6.43
CA LEU A 35 8.61 9.98 -7.28
C LEU A 35 8.85 11.28 -6.55
N THR A 36 10.10 11.55 -6.18
CA THR A 36 10.50 12.84 -5.62
C THR A 36 11.13 13.68 -6.71
N VAL A 37 10.67 14.92 -6.87
CA VAL A 37 11.20 15.87 -7.85
C VAL A 37 11.76 17.07 -7.11
N GLU A 38 13.02 17.38 -7.37
CA GLU A 38 13.74 18.52 -6.80
C GLU A 38 14.40 19.34 -7.91
N PRO A 39 14.50 20.68 -7.80
CA PRO A 39 15.27 21.45 -8.76
C PRO A 39 16.75 21.09 -8.64
N ALA A 40 17.43 20.92 -9.77
CA ALA A 40 18.85 20.63 -9.78
C ALA A 40 19.63 21.83 -9.21
N PRO A 41 20.55 21.63 -8.24
CA PRO A 41 21.31 22.72 -7.68
C PRO A 41 22.23 23.36 -8.73
N GLU A 42 22.19 24.69 -8.84
CA GLU A 42 22.93 25.49 -9.83
C GLU A 42 24.47 25.31 -9.75
N ASN A 43 24.97 24.81 -8.63
CA ASN A 43 26.41 24.64 -8.37
C ASN A 43 26.99 23.32 -8.92
N ARG A 44 26.19 22.50 -9.60
CA ARG A 44 26.62 21.23 -10.20
C ARG A 44 26.27 21.18 -11.69
N ASN A 45 27.22 20.70 -12.49
CA ASN A 45 27.00 20.43 -13.91
C ASN A 45 26.17 19.15 -14.06
N PHE A 46 24.85 19.28 -13.99
CA PHE A 46 23.94 18.24 -14.43
C PHE A 46 23.70 18.37 -15.93
N THR A 47 23.61 17.23 -16.61
CA THR A 47 23.16 17.14 -18.00
C THR A 47 21.78 16.53 -17.98
N ALA A 48 20.87 17.03 -18.82
CA ALA A 48 19.56 16.41 -18.98
C ALA A 48 19.72 15.00 -19.55
N ASP A 49 19.24 14.00 -18.83
CA ASP A 49 19.11 12.63 -19.35
C ASP A 49 17.95 12.57 -20.34
N ARG A 50 16.89 13.34 -20.08
CA ARG A 50 15.69 13.44 -20.93
C ARG A 50 15.09 14.84 -20.92
N GLU A 51 14.43 15.18 -22.01
CA GLU A 51 13.57 16.37 -22.06
C GLU A 51 12.15 16.01 -21.60
N TYR A 52 11.52 16.88 -20.83
CA TYR A 52 10.13 16.74 -20.38
C TYR A 52 9.14 16.53 -21.54
N ARG A 53 9.44 17.10 -22.72
CA ARG A 53 8.60 16.95 -23.92
C ARG A 53 8.62 15.54 -24.51
N GLN A 54 9.66 14.77 -24.24
CA GLN A 54 9.81 13.39 -24.70
C GLN A 54 9.07 12.39 -23.78
N LEU A 55 8.64 12.84 -22.60
CA LEU A 55 7.86 12.04 -21.68
C LEU A 55 6.44 11.79 -22.21
N SER A 56 5.92 10.60 -21.92
CA SER A 56 4.51 10.28 -22.18
C SER A 56 3.58 11.26 -21.44
N ALA A 57 2.32 11.38 -21.87
CA ALA A 57 1.37 12.26 -21.19
C ALA A 57 1.19 11.89 -19.71
N ASP A 58 1.25 10.59 -19.40
CA ASP A 58 1.12 10.08 -18.04
C ASP A 58 2.38 10.32 -17.19
N ALA A 59 3.57 10.13 -17.76
CA ALA A 59 4.84 10.49 -17.12
C ALA A 59 4.90 11.99 -16.80
N ARG A 60 4.42 12.84 -17.72
CA ARG A 60 4.34 14.28 -17.50
C ARG A 60 3.39 14.63 -16.35
N ALA A 61 2.20 14.03 -16.31
CA ALA A 61 1.25 14.25 -15.24
C ALA A 61 1.80 13.80 -13.87
N PHE A 62 2.52 12.69 -13.84
CA PHE A 62 3.13 12.19 -12.60
C PHE A 62 4.31 13.06 -12.14
N PHE A 63 5.15 13.53 -13.06
CA PHE A 63 6.19 14.52 -12.78
C PHE A 63 5.59 15.84 -12.27
N ASP A 64 4.55 16.35 -12.94
CA ASP A 64 3.90 17.61 -12.58
C ASP A 64 3.20 17.54 -11.21
N ALA A 65 2.78 16.34 -10.77
CA ALA A 65 2.22 16.13 -9.45
C ALA A 65 3.28 16.22 -8.33
N ALA A 66 4.54 15.90 -8.63
CA ALA A 66 5.66 15.95 -7.67
C ALA A 66 6.46 17.26 -7.76
N ALA A 67 6.58 17.84 -8.94
CA ALA A 67 7.37 19.04 -9.19
C ALA A 67 6.74 20.29 -8.51
N PRO A 68 7.55 21.29 -8.14
CA PRO A 68 9.01 21.35 -8.28
C PRO A 68 9.80 20.83 -7.07
N ASN A 69 9.17 20.68 -5.90
CA ASN A 69 9.84 20.23 -4.68
C ASN A 69 8.85 19.43 -3.82
N GLY A 70 8.56 18.22 -4.27
CA GLY A 70 7.50 17.40 -3.73
C GLY A 70 7.61 15.96 -4.16
N THR A 71 6.61 15.20 -3.73
CA THR A 71 6.58 13.75 -3.89
C THR A 71 5.21 13.33 -4.38
N ALA A 72 5.17 12.48 -5.40
CA ALA A 72 3.96 11.84 -5.87
C ALA A 72 4.10 10.32 -5.77
N THR A 73 3.02 9.65 -5.39
CA THR A 73 3.01 8.20 -5.22
C THR A 73 1.97 7.57 -6.12
N ARG A 74 2.32 6.44 -6.74
CA ARG A 74 1.39 5.62 -7.54
C ARG A 74 1.74 4.15 -7.39
N SER A 75 0.77 3.26 -7.59
CA SER A 75 1.03 1.81 -7.67
C SER A 75 2.03 1.49 -8.78
N LEU A 76 3.00 0.60 -8.50
CA LEU A 76 4.08 0.26 -9.43
C LEU A 76 3.58 -0.30 -10.76
N GLY A 77 2.49 -1.09 -10.75
CA GLY A 77 1.88 -1.64 -11.96
C GLY A 77 1.22 -0.60 -12.87
N GLU A 78 0.98 0.61 -12.37
CA GLU A 78 0.40 1.75 -13.10
C GLU A 78 1.41 2.90 -13.26
N ALA A 79 2.64 2.69 -12.83
CA ALA A 79 3.69 3.68 -12.94
C ALA A 79 4.08 3.85 -14.42
N PRO A 80 4.29 5.10 -14.87
CA PRO A 80 4.73 5.34 -16.22
C PRO A 80 6.18 4.89 -16.42
N GLU A 81 6.46 4.27 -17.56
CA GLU A 81 7.84 4.17 -18.08
C GLU A 81 8.38 5.60 -18.29
N PRO A 82 9.63 5.93 -17.90
CA PRO A 82 10.76 5.03 -17.58
C PRO A 82 10.95 4.72 -16.09
N TRP A 83 10.18 5.33 -15.20
CA TRP A 83 10.46 5.24 -13.76
C TRP A 83 10.01 3.92 -13.15
N ALA A 84 9.03 3.25 -13.75
CA ALA A 84 8.63 1.89 -13.37
C ALA A 84 9.80 0.89 -13.43
N THR A 85 10.68 1.03 -14.42
CA THR A 85 11.82 0.13 -14.63
C THR A 85 13.10 0.57 -13.92
N GLN A 86 13.26 1.86 -13.64
CA GLN A 86 14.44 2.42 -12.97
C GLN A 86 14.36 2.44 -11.44
N ALA A 87 13.17 2.26 -10.88
CA ALA A 87 12.96 2.30 -9.44
C ALA A 87 13.69 1.16 -8.73
N ASN A 88 14.78 1.48 -8.03
CA ASN A 88 15.48 0.52 -7.17
C ASN A 88 14.68 0.25 -5.89
N GLU A 89 14.79 -0.97 -5.38
CA GLU A 89 14.25 -1.35 -4.07
C GLU A 89 14.92 -0.52 -2.97
N SER A 90 14.17 0.47 -2.46
CA SER A 90 14.27 1.03 -1.11
C SER A 90 15.69 1.24 -0.54
N GLN A 91 16.62 1.74 -1.34
CA GLN A 91 17.82 2.38 -0.80
C GLN A 91 17.76 3.87 -1.10
N ARG A 92 17.22 4.63 -0.13
CA ARG A 92 17.29 6.10 -0.05
C ARG A 92 18.71 6.68 -0.22
N GLY A 93 19.76 5.84 -0.25
CA GLY A 93 21.15 6.23 -0.47
C GLY A 93 21.70 5.98 -1.88
N ALA A 94 20.98 5.25 -2.75
CA ALA A 94 21.42 4.93 -4.12
C ALA A 94 20.25 5.03 -5.11
N ALA A 95 19.39 6.04 -4.94
CA ALA A 95 18.37 6.34 -5.93
C ALA A 95 19.08 6.72 -7.25
N THR A 96 18.86 5.92 -8.29
CA THR A 96 19.17 6.32 -9.66
C THR A 96 18.42 7.63 -9.89
N SER A 97 19.14 8.75 -10.00
CA SER A 97 18.52 10.04 -10.29
C SER A 97 18.43 10.17 -11.81
N ASP A 98 17.24 10.45 -12.31
CA ASP A 98 17.02 10.82 -13.71
C ASP A 98 16.95 12.35 -13.76
N VAL A 99 17.65 12.98 -14.69
CA VAL A 99 17.63 14.44 -14.84
C VAL A 99 16.69 14.82 -15.97
N VAL A 100 15.59 15.50 -15.63
CA VAL A 100 14.58 15.96 -16.59
C VAL A 100 14.71 17.46 -16.82
N GLU A 101 14.86 17.87 -18.08
CA GLU A 101 14.79 19.28 -18.46
C GLU A 101 13.36 19.70 -18.79
N LYS A 102 12.84 20.69 -18.05
CA LYS A 102 11.55 21.32 -18.30
C LYS A 102 11.72 22.83 -18.36
N ASP A 103 11.33 23.42 -19.50
CA ASP A 103 11.35 24.87 -19.74
C ASP A 103 12.71 25.54 -19.46
N GLY A 104 13.82 24.84 -19.77
CA GLY A 104 15.19 25.32 -19.57
C GLY A 104 15.71 25.18 -18.13
N GLN A 105 14.95 24.52 -17.25
CA GLN A 105 15.37 24.16 -15.89
C GLN A 105 15.55 22.65 -15.75
N LEU A 106 16.59 22.25 -15.04
CA LEU A 106 16.89 20.85 -14.75
C LEU A 106 16.24 20.45 -13.42
N TYR A 107 15.59 19.29 -13.42
CA TYR A 107 14.97 18.69 -12.27
C TYR A 107 15.58 17.31 -12.02
N LEU A 108 15.93 17.05 -10.77
CA LEU A 108 16.36 15.74 -10.31
C LEU A 108 15.12 14.93 -9.93
N VAL A 109 15.00 13.76 -10.53
CA VAL A 109 13.88 12.84 -10.33
C VAL A 109 14.40 11.60 -9.63
N PHE A 110 13.85 11.30 -8.46
CA PHE A 110 14.24 10.16 -7.63
C PHE A 110 13.08 9.17 -7.55
N PRO A 111 13.02 8.17 -8.45
CA PRO A 111 12.07 7.07 -8.37
C PRO A 111 12.48 6.06 -7.29
N VAL A 112 11.64 5.87 -6.29
CA VAL A 112 11.86 4.94 -5.19
C VAL A 112 10.73 3.92 -5.17
N ARG A 113 11.08 2.63 -5.30
CA ARG A 113 10.14 1.54 -5.06
C ARG A 113 10.05 1.30 -3.57
N TRP A 114 8.86 1.40 -3.02
CA TRP A 114 8.58 1.08 -1.63
C TRP A 114 7.33 0.21 -1.51
N MET A 115 7.35 -0.66 -0.52
CA MET A 115 6.24 -1.56 -0.23
C MET A 115 5.59 -1.04 1.06
N PRO A 116 4.37 -0.50 1.01
CA PRO A 116 3.72 0.01 2.20
C PRO A 116 3.58 -1.10 3.25
N GLY A 117 3.72 -0.74 4.52
CA GLY A 117 3.48 -1.68 5.61
C GLY A 117 2.03 -2.16 5.61
N ILE A 118 1.77 -3.30 6.26
CA ILE A 118 0.42 -3.82 6.42
C ILE A 118 -0.44 -2.77 7.13
N ASP A 119 -1.60 -2.46 6.56
CA ASP A 119 -2.56 -1.52 7.11
C ASP A 119 -3.00 -1.95 8.54
N PRO A 120 -2.73 -1.12 9.57
CA PRO A 120 -3.06 -1.46 10.95
C PRO A 120 -4.56 -1.61 11.18
N VAL A 121 -5.40 -0.93 10.40
CA VAL A 121 -6.87 -1.07 10.47
C VAL A 121 -7.30 -2.45 9.97
N LYS A 122 -6.69 -2.94 8.89
CA LYS A 122 -6.93 -4.30 8.37
C LYS A 122 -6.48 -5.35 9.39
N LEU A 123 -5.32 -5.17 10.02
CA LEU A 123 -4.86 -6.04 11.11
C LEU A 123 -5.83 -6.05 12.29
N LEU A 124 -6.25 -4.87 12.76
CA LEU A 124 -7.17 -4.74 13.89
C LEU A 124 -8.52 -5.40 13.60
N SER A 125 -9.05 -5.26 12.39
CA SER A 125 -10.32 -5.88 11.99
C SER A 125 -10.28 -7.41 12.08
N ARG A 126 -9.14 -8.03 11.74
CA ARG A 126 -8.92 -9.48 11.81
C ARG A 126 -8.80 -9.97 13.25
N PHE A 127 -8.05 -9.25 14.10
CA PHE A 127 -7.99 -9.58 15.53
C PHE A 127 -9.35 -9.39 16.20
N GLY A 128 -10.09 -8.35 15.80
CA GLY A 128 -11.46 -8.10 16.26
C GLY A 128 -12.41 -9.24 15.89
N SER A 129 -12.36 -9.73 14.64
CA SER A 129 -13.21 -10.86 14.22
C SER A 129 -12.85 -12.14 14.98
N LEU A 130 -11.56 -12.41 15.18
CA LEU A 130 -11.09 -13.59 15.90
C LEU A 130 -11.53 -13.56 17.37
N ALA A 131 -11.36 -12.42 18.04
CA ALA A 131 -11.80 -12.22 19.42
C ALA A 131 -13.32 -12.36 19.55
N ALA A 132 -14.09 -11.75 18.65
CA ALA A 132 -15.55 -11.87 18.63
C ALA A 132 -16.00 -13.32 18.40
N GLY A 133 -15.33 -14.06 17.51
CA GLY A 133 -15.56 -15.48 17.28
C GLY A 133 -15.35 -16.33 18.53
N ILE A 134 -14.22 -16.13 19.23
CA ILE A 134 -13.91 -16.80 20.50
C ILE A 134 -14.96 -16.51 21.57
N CYS A 135 -15.36 -15.24 21.72
CA CYS A 135 -16.39 -14.86 22.69
C CYS A 135 -17.74 -15.54 22.40
N LEU A 136 -18.16 -15.61 21.14
CA LEU A 136 -19.43 -16.24 20.75
C LEU A 136 -19.42 -17.76 20.99
N VAL A 137 -18.35 -18.46 20.60
CA VAL A 137 -18.21 -19.90 20.84
C VAL A 137 -18.17 -20.20 22.34
N THR A 138 -17.41 -19.42 23.10
CA THR A 138 -17.32 -19.57 24.57
C THR A 138 -18.66 -19.30 25.25
N TYR A 139 -19.41 -18.28 24.80
CA TYR A 139 -20.75 -17.97 25.32
C TYR A 139 -21.74 -19.10 25.06
N VAL A 140 -21.75 -19.68 23.85
CA VAL A 140 -22.61 -20.84 23.54
C VAL A 140 -22.22 -22.05 24.41
N GLY A 141 -20.93 -22.33 24.57
CA GLY A 141 -20.45 -23.41 25.44
C GLY A 141 -20.88 -23.22 26.90
N TYR A 142 -20.68 -22.02 27.44
CA TYR A 142 -21.12 -21.66 28.79
C TYR A 142 -22.63 -21.82 28.98
N ARG A 143 -23.44 -21.35 28.02
CA ARG A 143 -24.92 -21.45 28.09
C ARG A 143 -25.42 -22.88 27.97
N GLN A 144 -24.70 -23.77 27.28
CA GLN A 144 -25.03 -25.20 27.26
C GLN A 144 -24.64 -25.93 28.54
N PHE A 145 -23.58 -25.49 29.24
CA PHE A 145 -23.13 -26.11 30.49
C PHE A 145 -23.85 -25.59 31.75
N VAL A 146 -24.22 -24.31 31.78
CA VAL A 146 -24.89 -23.66 32.94
C VAL A 146 -26.41 -23.60 32.77
N GLY A 147 -26.93 -23.92 31.58
CA GLY A 147 -28.35 -23.98 31.29
C GLY A 147 -29.05 -25.29 31.66
N GLU A 148 -28.39 -26.17 32.43
CA GLU A 148 -29.02 -27.29 33.14
C GLU A 148 -29.51 -26.88 34.52
#